data_AF-A0A0B2UCQ3-F1
#
_entry.id   AF-A0A0B2UCQ3-F1
#
_cell.length_a   1.000
_cell.length_b   1.000
_cell.length_c   1.000
_cell.angle_alpha   90.00
_cell.angle_beta   90.00
_cell.angle_gamma   90.00
#
_symmetry.space_group_name_H-M   'P 1'
#
loop_
_entity.id
_entity.type
_entity.pdbx_description
1 polymer ?
#
loop_
_entity_poly.entity_id
_entity_poly.type
_entity_poly.pdbx_seq_one_letter_code
_entity_poly.pdbx_strand_id
1 'polypeptide(L)' 'MAFERRICSIGKTAISSSDKASVQLTLAMLDQYGQITGNVRIYDISGAIRKSGLGDGLILEKIRADEAV' A
#
# COMPACT_ATOMS: atom_id res chain seq x y z
N MET A 1 14.98 16.10 14.09
CA MET A 1 14.29 15.29 13.07
C MET A 1 12.96 14.86 13.64
N ALA A 2 11.84 15.30 13.05
CA ALA A 2 10.52 14.75 13.39
C ALA A 2 10.37 13.41 12.66
N PHE A 3 9.98 12.35 13.38
CA PHE A 3 9.71 11.05 12.78
C PHE A 3 8.26 11.00 12.31
N GLU A 4 8.02 11.00 11.01
CA GLU A 4 6.69 10.80 10.45
C GLU A 4 6.37 9.30 10.38
N ARG A 5 5.18 8.93 10.87
CA ARG A 5 4.73 7.54 10.83
C ARG A 5 4.12 7.23 9.47
N ARG A 6 4.40 6.03 8.95
CA ARG A 6 3.70 5.49 7.79
C ARG A 6 2.21 5.38 8.09
N ILE A 7 1.38 5.63 7.10
CA ILE A 7 -0.08 5.57 7.21
C ILE A 7 -0.57 4.45 6.32
N CYS A 8 -1.39 3.56 6.87
CA CYS A 8 -1.99 2.46 6.11
C CYS A 8 -2.86 2.99 4.98
N SER A 9 -2.59 2.57 3.74
CA SER A 9 -3.26 3.05 2.53
C SER A 9 -4.74 2.68 2.46
N ILE A 10 -5.18 1.63 3.18
CA ILE A 10 -6.56 1.14 3.19
C ILE A 10 -7.38 1.82 4.30
N GLY A 11 -6.82 1.96 5.50
CA GLY A 11 -7.56 2.41 6.69
C GLY A 11 -7.23 3.82 7.16
N LYS A 12 -6.27 4.51 6.52
CA LYS A 12 -5.70 5.81 6.95
C LYS A 12 -5.26 5.83 8.42
N THR A 13 -4.94 4.67 8.99
CA THR A 13 -4.45 4.52 10.36
C THR A 13 -2.93 4.60 10.38
N ALA A 14 -2.37 5.25 11.40
CA ALA A 14 -0.92 5.27 11.59
C ALA A 14 -0.40 3.87 11.92
N ILE A 15 0.69 3.47 11.27
CA ILE A 15 1.38 2.21 11.53
C ILE A 15 2.37 2.44 12.68
N SER A 16 2.24 1.66 13.74
CA SER A 16 3.15 1.70 14.89
C SER A 16 4.56 1.22 14.50
N SER A 17 5.60 1.78 15.12
CA SER A 17 6.98 1.27 14.98
C SER A 17 7.14 -0.16 15.51
N SER A 18 6.24 -0.60 16.40
CA SER A 18 6.20 -1.97 16.90
C SER A 18 5.47 -2.96 15.98
N ASP A 19 4.81 -2.49 14.92
CA ASP A 19 4.06 -3.36 14.00
C ASP A 19 5.00 -4.08 13.01
N LYS A 20 5.53 -5.22 13.47
CA LYS A 20 6.39 -6.14 12.70
C LYS A 20 5.64 -6.90 11.60
N ALA A 21 4.31 -6.84 11.57
CA ALA A 21 3.50 -7.50 10.55
C ALA A 21 3.10 -6.53 9.43
N SER A 22 3.35 -5.23 9.56
CA SER A 22 3.15 -4.27 8.48
C SER A 22 4.09 -4.52 7.30
N VAL A 23 3.64 -4.19 6.09
CA VAL A 23 4.43 -4.29 4.85
C VAL A 23 4.25 -3.04 4.01
N GLN A 24 5.20 -2.84 3.12
CA GLN A 24 5.13 -1.83 2.07
C GLN A 24 5.16 -2.57 0.73
N LEU A 25 4.09 -2.44 -0.05
CA LEU A 25 4.00 -2.99 -1.39
C LEU A 25 4.44 -1.91 -2.38
N THR A 26 5.38 -2.27 -3.27
CA THR A 26 5.89 -1.36 -4.31
C THR A 26 5.50 -1.94 -5.66
N LEU A 27 4.66 -1.23 -6.40
CA LEU A 27 4.17 -1.64 -7.71
C LEU A 27 4.80 -0.77 -8.78
N ALA A 28 5.45 -1.40 -9.77
CA ALA A 28 5.98 -0.70 -10.93
C ALA A 28 4.82 -0.23 -11.81
N MET A 29 4.87 1.03 -12.26
CA MET A 29 3.91 1.52 -13.25
C MET A 29 4.37 1.13 -14.64
N LEU A 30 3.46 0.53 -15.39
CA LEU A 30 3.69 0.12 -16.78
C LEU A 30 3.13 1.15 -17.74
N ASP A 31 3.78 1.29 -18.90
CA ASP A 31 3.23 2.03 -20.02
C ASP A 31 2.23 1.18 -20.83
N GLN A 32 1.66 1.77 -21.87
CA GLN A 32 0.72 1.10 -22.78
C GLN A 32 1.29 -0.11 -23.53
N TYR A 33 2.62 -0.27 -23.54
CA TYR A 33 3.32 -1.40 -24.16
C TYR A 33 3.74 -2.45 -23.13
N GLY A 34 3.38 -2.27 -21.86
CA GLY A 34 3.75 -3.17 -20.77
C GLY A 34 5.18 -2.97 -20.27
N GLN A 35 5.86 -1.88 -20.62
CA GLN A 35 7.22 -1.59 -20.17
C GLN A 35 7.22 -0.76 -18.88
N ILE A 36 8.23 -0.97 -18.04
CA ILE A 36 8.37 -0.24 -16.78
C ILE A 36 8.74 1.22 -17.07
N THR A 37 7.95 2.14 -16.53
CA THR A 37 8.13 3.60 -16.74
C THR A 37 9.21 4.24 -15.85
N GLY A 38 9.76 3.49 -14.89
CA GLY A 38 10.63 4.00 -13.83
C GLY A 38 9.88 4.59 -12.64
N ASN A 39 8.56 4.77 -12.75
CA ASN A 39 7.73 5.19 -11.64
C ASN A 39 7.18 4.00 -10.84
N VAL A 40 6.91 4.23 -9.55
CA VAL A 40 6.33 3.24 -8.65
C VAL A 40 5.15 3.82 -7.86
N ARG A 41 4.15 2.98 -7.59
CA ARG A 41 3.11 3.25 -6.59
C ARG A 41 3.42 2.46 -5.33
N ILE A 42 3.27 3.12 -4.18
CA ILE A 42 3.59 2.54 -2.88
C ILE A 42 2.31 2.41 -2.06
N TYR A 43 2.05 1.22 -1.54
CA TYR A 43 0.94 0.96 -0.63
C TYR A 43 1.46 0.40 0.69
N ASP A 44 1.21 1.12 1.77
CA ASP A 44 1.52 0.69 3.13
C ASP A 44 0.34 -0.07 3.72
N ILE A 45 0.57 -1.30 4.17
CA ILE A 45 -0.47 -2.17 4.72
C ILE A 45 -0.12 -2.49 6.17
N SER A 46 -1.03 -2.17 7.08
CA SER A 46 -0.86 -2.48 8.50
C SER A 46 -0.95 -3.97 8.77
N GLY A 47 -0.28 -4.43 9.83
CA GLY A 47 -0.34 -5.82 10.26
C GLY A 47 -1.74 -6.27 10.67
N ALA A 48 -2.59 -5.34 11.15
CA ALA A 48 -3.98 -5.63 11.50
C ALA A 48 -4.80 -6.12 10.29
N ILE A 49 -4.66 -5.45 9.13
CA ILE A 49 -5.35 -5.84 7.89
C ILE A 49 -4.82 -7.18 7.37
N ARG A 50 -3.51 -7.43 7.48
CA ARG A 50 -2.95 -8.72 7.08
C ARG A 50 -3.45 -9.87 7.96
N LYS A 51 -3.53 -9.66 9.27
CA LYS A 51 -4.01 -10.66 10.23
C LYS A 51 -5.50 -10.97 10.09
N SER A 52 -6.30 -10.03 9.58
CA SER A 52 -7.73 -10.28 9.33
C SER A 52 -7.99 -11.17 8.10
N GLY A 53 -6.98 -11.42 7.26
CA GLY A 53 -7.14 -12.16 6.01
C GLY A 53 -7.83 -11.37 4.89
N LEU A 54 -8.21 -10.11 5.14
CA LEU A 54 -8.89 -9.25 4.17
C LEU A 54 -7.93 -8.47 3.26
N GLY A 55 -6.61 -8.63 3.46
CA GLY A 55 -5.60 -7.81 2.80
C GLY A 55 -5.65 -7.85 1.27
N ASP A 56 -5.93 -9.01 0.68
CA ASP A 56 -5.98 -9.21 -0.77
C ASP A 56 -7.16 -8.47 -1.43
N GLY A 57 -8.38 -8.65 -0.92
CA GLY A 57 -9.55 -7.96 -1.44
C GLY A 57 -9.45 -6.44 -1.30
N LEU A 58 -9.04 -5.96 -0.12
CA LEU A 58 -8.97 -4.53 0.16
C LEU A 58 -7.86 -3.81 -0.63
N ILE A 59 -6.73 -4.47 -0.90
CA ILE A 59 -5.69 -3.86 -1.74
C ILE A 59 -6.14 -3.75 -3.20
N LEU A 60 -6.84 -4.76 -3.72
CA LEU A 60 -7.37 -4.73 -5.08
C LEU A 60 -8.39 -3.60 -5.25
N GLU A 61 -9.31 -3.45 -4.30
CA GLU A 61 -10.27 -2.34 -4.30
C GLU A 61 -9.58 -0.98 -4.26
N LYS A 62 -8.54 -0.85 -3.43
CA LYS A 62 -7.76 0.39 -3.32
C LYS A 62 -7.03 0.73 -4.62
N ILE A 63 -6.37 -0.24 -5.25
CA ILE A 63 -5.68 -0.04 -6.53
C ILE A 63 -6.66 0.43 -7.61
N ARG A 64 -7.81 -0.23 -7.72
CA ARG A 64 -8.86 0.16 -8.69
C ARG A 64 -9.39 1.57 -8.46
N ALA A 65 -9.58 1.95 -7.19
CA ALA A 65 -10.00 3.30 -6.84
C ALA A 65 -8.95 4.36 -7.23
N ASP A 66 -7.66 4.04 -7.09
CA ASP A 66 -6.57 4.95 -7.44
C ASP A 66 -6.22 4.96 -8.94
N GLU A 67 -6.76 4.02 -9.73
CA GLU A 67 -6.67 4.01 -11.20
C GLU A 67 -7.87 4.71 -11.86
N ALA A 68 -8.98 4.86 -11.15
CA ALA A 68 -10.19 5.53 -11.63
C ALA A 68 -10.14 7.07 -11.52
N VAL A 69 -9.09 7.61 -10.89
CA VAL A 69 -8.82 9.05 -10.69
C VAL A 69 -7.65 9.45 -11.56
#